data_AF-G1UN85-F1
#
_entry.id   AF-G1UN85-F1
#
_cell.length_a   1.000
_cell.length_b   1.000
_cell.length_c   1.000
_cell.angle_alpha   90.00
_cell.angle_beta   90.00
_cell.angle_gamma   90.00
#
_symmetry.space_group_name_H-M   'P 1'
#
loop_
_entity.id
_entity.type
_entity.pdbx_description
1 polymer ?
#
loop_
_entity_poly.entity_id
_entity_poly.type
_entity_poly.pdbx_seq_one_letter_code
_entity_poly.pdbx_strand_id
1 'polypeptide(L)'
;MSSSHQSCTLSPQLPSPDLAAIAAMLTEAAQALLNLSNPPKAEGEPEEEPTPTDEIRCYRFSPLAIRCEQELFEDQEAGSLREVLFNASSSVTAFTALLEQIDAEAELEGVVVHILARELKRVENLLFKIQDAYSTVELVDA
;
A
#
# COMPACT_ATOMS: atom_id res chain seq x y z
N MET A 1 68.22 -8.18 31.01
CA MET A 1 68.60 -8.96 29.81
C MET A 1 67.32 -9.62 29.31
N SER A 2 66.50 -8.87 28.59
CA SER A 2 66.37 -8.85 27.11
C SER A 2 65.84 -10.17 26.57
N SER A 3 64.51 -10.24 26.45
CA SER A 3 63.81 -11.25 25.66
C SER A 3 62.92 -10.55 24.64
N SER A 4 63.42 -10.59 23.41
CA SER A 4 62.72 -10.84 22.13
C SER A 4 61.41 -10.10 21.83
N HIS A 5 61.52 -9.14 20.92
CA HIS A 5 60.42 -8.69 20.07
C HIS A 5 59.98 -9.83 19.15
N GLN A 6 58.70 -10.17 19.14
CA GLN A 6 58.10 -10.91 18.04
C GLN A 6 56.73 -10.31 17.73
N SER A 7 56.70 -9.48 16.69
CA SER A 7 55.49 -8.91 16.11
C SER A 7 54.72 -10.02 15.40
N CYS A 8 53.52 -10.33 15.88
CA CYS A 8 52.62 -11.25 15.22
C CYS A 8 51.82 -10.47 14.16
N THR A 9 52.31 -10.48 12.92
CA THR A 9 51.54 -10.09 11.74
C THR A 9 50.87 -11.34 11.18
N LEU A 10 49.53 -11.36 11.11
CA LEU A 10 48.74 -12.15 10.16
C LEU A 10 47.26 -11.78 10.36
N SER A 11 46.79 -10.78 9.60
CA SER A 11 45.37 -10.60 9.29
C SER A 11 45.17 -11.01 7.83
N PRO A 12 44.17 -11.83 7.49
CA PRO A 12 43.82 -12.06 6.09
C PRO A 12 43.21 -10.78 5.52
N GLN A 13 43.93 -10.10 4.63
CA GLN A 13 43.36 -9.02 3.82
C GLN A 13 42.33 -9.64 2.88
N LEU A 14 41.04 -9.42 3.14
CA LEU A 14 40.02 -9.50 2.10
C LEU A 14 40.39 -8.49 1.01
N PRO A 15 40.36 -8.85 -0.29
CA PRO A 15 40.49 -7.87 -1.35
C PRO A 15 39.30 -6.89 -1.22
N SER A 16 39.60 -5.62 -0.99
CA SER A 16 38.61 -4.56 -1.04
C SER A 16 37.91 -4.59 -2.40
N PRO A 17 36.58 -4.45 -2.48
CA PRO A 17 35.90 -4.36 -3.76
C PRO A 17 36.49 -3.17 -4.53
N ASP A 18 36.91 -3.42 -5.77
CA ASP A 18 37.45 -2.40 -6.64
C ASP A 18 36.33 -1.41 -6.98
N LEU A 19 36.30 -0.31 -6.24
CA LEU A 19 35.28 0.73 -6.34
C LEU A 19 35.26 1.32 -7.77
N ALA A 20 36.39 1.30 -8.48
CA ALA A 20 36.47 1.72 -9.86
C ALA A 20 35.73 0.77 -10.81
N ALA A 21 35.84 -0.55 -10.59
CA ALA A 21 35.09 -1.55 -11.35
C ALA A 21 33.57 -1.43 -11.11
N ILE A 22 33.16 -1.18 -9.86
CA ILE A 22 31.75 -0.94 -9.52
C ILE A 22 31.24 0.35 -10.19
N ALA A 23 32.01 1.44 -10.12
CA ALA A 23 31.65 2.70 -10.76
C ALA A 23 31.54 2.55 -12.29
N ALA A 24 32.46 1.81 -12.92
CA ALA A 24 32.41 1.53 -14.35
C ALA A 24 31.13 0.75 -14.72
N MET A 25 30.80 -0.30 -13.97
CA MET A 25 29.60 -1.09 -14.18
C MET A 25 28.31 -0.27 -14.04
N LEU A 26 28.23 0.59 -13.01
CA LEU A 26 27.09 1.50 -12.82
C LEU A 26 26.98 2.54 -13.94
N THR A 27 28.12 3.04 -14.44
CA THR A 27 28.15 4.01 -15.54
C THR A 27 27.70 3.37 -16.85
N GLU A 28 28.13 2.13 -17.11
CA GLU A 28 27.71 1.35 -18.28
C GLU A 28 26.21 1.04 -18.24
N ALA A 29 25.69 0.61 -17.08
CA ALA A 29 24.26 0.36 -16.91
C ALA A 29 23.42 1.64 -17.13
N ALA A 30 23.88 2.78 -16.61
CA ALA A 30 23.21 4.07 -16.83
C ALA A 30 23.20 4.46 -18.31
N GLN A 31 24.31 4.26 -19.03
CA GLN A 31 24.40 4.52 -20.46
C GLN A 31 23.50 3.60 -21.29
N ALA A 32 23.38 2.32 -20.92
CA ALA A 32 22.47 1.39 -21.58
C ALA A 32 21.01 1.83 -21.45
N LEU A 33 20.59 2.31 -20.27
CA LEU A 33 19.23 2.84 -20.03
C LEU A 33 18.95 4.12 -20.83
N LEU A 34 19.94 5.01 -20.94
CA LEU A 34 19.82 6.23 -21.76
C LEU A 34 19.72 5.92 -23.25
N ASN A 35 20.43 4.90 -23.72
CA ASN A 35 20.38 4.47 -25.12
C ASN A 35 19.03 3.81 -25.48
N LEU A 36 18.40 3.10 -24.53
CA LEU A 36 17.02 2.59 -24.70
C LEU A 36 15.99 3.74 -24.82
N SER A 37 16.29 4.90 -24.24
CA SER A 37 15.41 6.08 -24.26
C SER A 37 15.51 6.89 -25.56
N ASN A 38 16.50 6.61 -26.42
CA ASN A 38 16.64 7.25 -27.73
C ASN A 38 16.17 6.28 -28.83
N PRO A 39 14.91 6.38 -29.31
CA PRO A 39 14.46 5.56 -30.42
C PRO A 39 15.28 5.88 -31.68
N PRO A 40 15.64 4.89 -32.51
CA PRO A 40 16.20 5.17 -33.83
C PRO A 40 15.17 5.98 -34.62
N LYS A 41 15.63 7.09 -35.19
CA LYS A 41 14.85 7.98 -36.06
C LYS A 41 14.50 7.22 -37.35
N ALA A 42 13.44 6.42 -37.30
CA ALA A 42 12.85 5.81 -38.49
C ALA A 42 11.86 6.83 -39.08
N GLU A 43 12.15 7.27 -40.30
CA GLU A 43 11.19 8.03 -41.11
C GLU A 43 9.99 7.14 -41.44
N GLY A 44 8.82 7.55 -40.96
CA GLY A 44 7.54 6.89 -41.15
C GLY A 44 6.58 7.42 -40.09
N GLU A 45 5.60 8.23 -40.51
CA GLU A 45 4.56 8.78 -39.65
C GLU A 45 3.90 7.64 -38.84
N PRO A 46 3.96 7.66 -37.49
CA PRO A 46 3.06 6.85 -36.71
C PRO A 46 1.75 7.62 -36.59
N GLU A 47 0.65 7.04 -37.08
CA GLU A 47 -0.67 7.43 -36.63
C GLU A 47 -0.68 7.38 -35.10
N GLU A 48 -0.89 8.54 -34.46
CA GLU A 48 -1.02 8.66 -33.02
C GLU A 48 -2.30 7.93 -32.58
N GLU A 49 -2.21 6.62 -32.38
CA GLU A 49 -3.16 5.94 -31.50
C GLU A 49 -3.08 6.64 -30.13
N PRO A 50 -4.22 7.01 -29.52
CA PRO A 50 -4.24 7.61 -28.20
C PRO A 50 -3.73 6.58 -27.21
N THR A 51 -2.43 6.62 -26.90
CA THR A 51 -1.86 5.89 -25.78
C THR A 51 -2.60 6.35 -24.53
N PRO A 52 -3.33 5.48 -23.81
CA PRO A 52 -3.87 5.84 -22.52
C PRO A 52 -2.67 6.22 -21.66
N THR A 53 -2.57 7.50 -21.31
CA THR A 53 -1.60 7.96 -20.32
C THR A 53 -2.09 7.46 -18.97
N ASP A 54 -1.88 6.19 -18.69
CA ASP A 54 -2.12 5.61 -17.37
C ASP A 54 -1.13 6.28 -16.41
N GLU A 55 -1.59 7.36 -15.79
CA GLU A 55 -0.81 8.14 -14.83
C GLU A 55 -0.73 7.34 -13.52
N ILE A 56 0.42 6.69 -13.29
CA ILE A 56 0.70 6.04 -12.01
C ILE A 56 1.09 7.10 -10.99
N ARG A 57 0.23 7.31 -9.98
CA ARG A 57 0.49 8.25 -8.88
C ARG A 57 1.09 7.52 -7.68
N CYS A 58 2.30 7.91 -7.29
CA CYS A 58 2.96 7.40 -6.10
C CYS A 58 2.68 8.31 -4.90
N TYR A 59 2.13 7.73 -3.83
CA TYR A 59 1.89 8.44 -2.57
C TYR A 59 2.81 7.90 -1.48
N ARG A 60 3.48 8.81 -0.77
CA ARG A 60 4.28 8.44 0.39
C ARG A 60 3.47 8.66 1.66
N PHE A 61 3.19 7.58 2.37
CA PHE A 61 2.55 7.64 3.69
C PHE A 61 3.58 7.81 4.81
N SER A 62 3.14 8.36 5.94
CA SER A 62 4.00 8.46 7.12
C SER A 62 4.28 7.05 7.68
N PRO A 63 5.46 6.78 8.25
CA PRO A 63 5.74 5.47 8.86
C PRO A 63 4.75 5.11 9.97
N LEU A 64 4.24 6.11 10.69
CA LEU A 64 3.21 5.90 11.70
C LEU A 64 1.90 5.40 11.08
N ALA A 65 1.46 5.99 9.96
CA ALA A 65 0.24 5.57 9.28
C ALA A 65 0.30 4.11 8.81
N ILE A 66 1.45 3.68 8.27
CA ILE A 66 1.65 2.30 7.81
C ILE A 66 1.57 1.32 8.99
N ARG A 67 2.20 1.64 10.13
CA ARG A 67 2.13 0.78 11.32
C ARG A 67 0.72 0.71 11.89
N CYS A 68 0.02 1.84 11.99
CA CYS A 68 -1.36 1.85 12.49
C CYS A 68 -2.30 1.05 11.57
N GLU A 69 -2.06 1.05 10.27
CA GLU A 69 -2.81 0.21 9.32
C GLU A 69 -2.52 -1.29 9.56
N GLN A 70 -1.26 -1.67 9.77
CA GLN A 70 -0.89 -3.05 10.09
C GLN A 70 -1.51 -3.52 11.42
N GLU A 71 -1.44 -2.71 12.47
CA GLU A 71 -2.08 -2.98 13.77
C GLU A 71 -3.60 -3.17 13.60
N LEU A 72 -4.25 -2.32 12.78
CA LEU A 72 -5.68 -2.46 12.47
C LEU A 72 -6.00 -3.80 11.80
N PHE A 73 -5.16 -4.27 10.88
CA PHE A 73 -5.35 -5.54 10.19
C PHE A 73 -5.21 -6.74 11.14
N GLU A 74 -4.25 -6.68 12.07
CA GLU A 74 -4.08 -7.68 13.11
C GLU A 74 -5.29 -7.70 14.06
N ASP A 75 -5.74 -6.54 14.54
CA ASP A 75 -6.87 -6.40 15.46
C ASP A 75 -8.20 -6.88 14.85
N GLN A 76 -8.35 -6.73 13.52
CA GLN A 76 -9.57 -7.10 12.80
C GLN A 76 -9.47 -8.44 12.08
N GLU A 77 -8.36 -9.17 12.24
CA GLU A 77 -8.07 -10.44 11.54
C GLU A 77 -8.31 -10.34 10.01
N ALA A 78 -7.92 -9.21 9.42
CA ALA A 78 -8.19 -8.90 8.01
C ALA A 78 -6.89 -8.80 7.21
N GLY A 79 -6.89 -9.28 5.96
CA GLY A 79 -5.73 -9.22 5.07
C GLY A 79 -5.56 -7.88 4.34
N SER A 80 -6.58 -7.01 4.38
CA SER A 80 -6.53 -5.71 3.71
C SER A 80 -7.53 -4.70 4.27
N LEU A 81 -7.31 -3.41 3.99
CA LEU A 81 -8.25 -2.35 4.37
C LEU A 81 -9.63 -2.55 3.71
N ARG A 82 -9.67 -3.13 2.51
CA ARG A 82 -10.92 -3.46 1.81
C ARG A 82 -11.76 -4.44 2.61
N GLU A 83 -11.11 -5.46 3.18
CA GLU A 83 -11.76 -6.47 4.01
C GLU A 83 -12.26 -5.88 5.32
N VAL A 84 -11.46 -5.04 5.99
CA VAL A 84 -11.89 -4.32 7.20
C VAL A 84 -13.14 -3.48 6.93
N LEU A 85 -13.15 -2.71 5.84
CA LEU A 85 -14.29 -1.87 5.45
C LEU A 85 -15.53 -2.71 5.14
N PHE A 86 -15.37 -3.84 4.45
CA PHE A 86 -16.47 -4.75 4.14
C PHE A 86 -17.08 -5.36 5.40
N ASN A 87 -16.24 -5.82 6.34
CA ASN A 87 -16.69 -6.41 7.61
C ASN A 87 -17.42 -5.38 8.48
N ALA A 88 -16.91 -4.15 8.55
CA ALA A 88 -17.56 -3.04 9.24
C ALA A 88 -18.92 -2.71 8.62
N SER A 89 -18.99 -2.58 7.28
CA SER A 89 -20.24 -2.30 6.57
C SER A 89 -21.28 -3.40 6.78
N SER A 90 -20.86 -4.67 6.72
CA SER A 90 -21.73 -5.82 6.96
C SER A 90 -22.30 -5.82 8.38
N SER A 91 -21.47 -5.49 9.38
CA SER A 91 -21.91 -5.41 10.79
C SER A 91 -22.94 -4.30 11.00
N VAL A 92 -22.71 -3.11 10.45
CA VAL A 92 -23.67 -1.98 10.54
C VAL A 92 -25.00 -2.33 9.85
N THR A 93 -24.94 -3.00 8.70
CA THR A 93 -26.13 -3.44 7.98
C THR A 93 -26.93 -4.44 8.82
N ALA A 94 -26.27 -5.43 9.42
CA ALA A 94 -26.91 -6.42 10.29
C ALA A 94 -27.55 -5.77 11.52
N PHE A 95 -26.86 -4.82 12.19
CA PHE A 95 -27.43 -4.09 13.31
C PHE A 95 -28.65 -3.24 12.91
N THR A 96 -28.62 -2.61 11.74
CA THR A 96 -29.75 -1.84 11.22
C THR A 96 -30.97 -2.75 11.02
N ALA A 97 -30.78 -3.91 10.40
CA ALA A 97 -31.85 -4.90 10.21
C ALA A 97 -32.41 -5.44 11.54
N LEU A 98 -31.54 -5.70 12.53
CA LEU A 98 -31.97 -6.14 13.86
C LEU A 98 -32.79 -5.06 14.59
N LEU A 99 -32.41 -3.79 14.47
CA LEU A 99 -33.19 -2.69 15.06
C LEU A 99 -34.54 -2.52 14.40
N GLU A 100 -34.63 -2.65 13.06
CA GLU A 100 -35.90 -2.63 12.33
C GLU A 100 -36.81 -3.79 12.76
N GLN A 101 -36.25 -4.95 13.10
CA GLN A 101 -36.99 -6.09 13.60
C GLN A 101 -37.44 -5.91 15.06
N ILE A 102 -36.60 -5.32 15.91
CA ILE A 102 -36.93 -5.00 17.31
C ILE A 102 -38.01 -3.92 17.39
N ASP A 103 -38.01 -2.93 16.49
CA ASP A 103 -39.07 -1.92 16.39
C ASP A 103 -40.46 -2.55 16.18
N ALA A 104 -40.52 -3.72 15.52
CA ALA A 104 -41.76 -4.45 15.30
C ALA A 104 -42.22 -5.32 16.49
N GLU A 105 -41.31 -5.69 17.41
CA GLU A 105 -41.57 -6.69 18.47
C GLU A 105 -41.48 -6.15 19.91
N ALA A 106 -40.83 -5.01 20.17
CA ALA A 106 -40.57 -4.50 21.52
C ALA A 106 -41.29 -3.17 21.83
N GLU A 107 -41.77 -3.01 23.08
CA GLU A 107 -42.24 -1.71 23.63
C GLU A 107 -41.06 -0.78 23.99
N LEU A 108 -40.14 -0.57 23.05
CA LEU A 108 -39.22 0.56 23.10
C LEU A 108 -39.94 1.78 22.54
N GLU A 109 -39.66 2.98 23.04
CA GLU A 109 -40.19 4.22 22.45
C GLU A 109 -39.66 4.30 21.01
N GLY A 110 -40.48 3.93 20.01
CA GLY A 110 -40.04 3.65 18.63
C GLY A 110 -39.27 4.78 17.96
N VAL A 111 -39.39 6.01 18.47
CA VAL A 111 -38.57 7.16 18.08
C VAL A 111 -37.08 6.92 18.32
N VAL A 112 -36.68 6.31 19.44
CA VAL A 112 -35.28 6.04 19.78
C VAL A 112 -34.70 4.99 18.84
N VAL A 113 -35.44 3.92 18.58
CA VAL A 113 -35.04 2.83 17.67
C VAL A 113 -34.92 3.36 16.24
N HIS A 114 -35.88 4.16 15.79
CA HIS A 114 -35.85 4.79 14.48
C HIS A 114 -34.67 5.77 14.30
N ILE A 115 -34.35 6.56 15.32
CA ILE A 115 -33.18 7.45 15.29
C ILE A 115 -31.88 6.62 15.17
N LEU A 116 -31.74 5.55 15.95
CA LEU A 116 -30.58 4.67 15.90
C LEU A 116 -30.42 3.98 14.55
N ALA A 117 -31.51 3.42 14.00
CA ALA A 117 -31.52 2.81 12.68
C ALA A 117 -31.12 3.80 11.59
N ARG A 118 -31.64 5.04 11.66
CA ARG A 118 -31.29 6.11 10.70
C ARG A 118 -29.80 6.49 10.78
N GLU A 119 -29.25 6.65 11.99
CA GLU A 119 -27.83 6.98 12.15
C GLU A 119 -26.93 5.84 11.70
N LEU A 120 -27.28 4.59 11.99
CA LEU A 120 -26.54 3.43 11.49
C LEU A 120 -26.59 3.35 9.96
N LYS A 121 -27.76 3.59 9.35
CA LYS A 121 -27.87 3.63 7.88
C LYS A 121 -27.02 4.75 7.27
N ARG A 122 -26.89 5.88 7.95
CA ARG A 122 -26.00 6.98 7.52
C ARG A 122 -24.53 6.55 7.56
N VAL A 123 -24.11 5.83 8.60
CA VAL A 123 -22.75 5.28 8.73
C VAL A 123 -22.49 4.20 7.68
N GLU A 124 -23.45 3.30 7.44
CA GLU A 124 -23.38 2.27 6.39
C GLU A 124 -23.13 2.90 5.01
N ASN A 125 -23.91 3.92 4.65
CA ASN A 125 -23.76 4.62 3.38
C ASN A 125 -22.39 5.31 3.25
N LEU A 126 -21.80 5.79 4.35
CA LEU A 126 -20.47 6.36 4.34
C LEU A 126 -19.40 5.28 4.15
N LEU A 127 -19.49 4.18 4.88
CA LEU A 127 -18.58 3.03 4.75
C LEU A 127 -18.63 2.45 3.33
N PHE A 128 -19.81 2.32 2.74
CA PHE A 128 -19.97 1.86 1.37
C PHE A 128 -19.27 2.78 0.36
N LYS A 129 -19.38 4.10 0.50
CA LYS A 129 -18.68 5.06 -0.38
C LYS A 129 -17.17 5.00 -0.22
N ILE A 130 -16.69 4.81 1.01
CA ILE A 130 -15.26 4.61 1.26
C ILE A 130 -14.83 3.30 0.58
N GLN A 131 -15.56 2.21 0.80
CA GLN A 131 -15.27 0.92 0.17
C GLN A 131 -15.26 1.01 -1.36
N ASP A 132 -16.21 1.71 -1.97
CA ASP A 132 -16.29 1.95 -3.41
C ASP A 132 -15.06 2.71 -3.92
N ALA A 133 -14.64 3.78 -3.23
CA ALA A 133 -13.43 4.53 -3.57
C ALA A 133 -12.14 3.69 -3.46
N TYR A 134 -12.08 2.76 -2.50
CA TYR A 134 -10.95 1.84 -2.34
C TYR A 134 -11.06 0.59 -3.24
N SER A 135 -12.19 0.38 -3.92
CA SER A 135 -12.37 -0.74 -4.85
C SER A 135 -11.50 -0.60 -6.11
N THR A 136 -11.19 0.65 -6.49
CA THR A 136 -10.37 0.99 -7.66
C THR A 136 -8.88 1.06 -7.37
N VAL A 137 -8.47 0.90 -6.10
CA VAL A 137 -7.06 0.88 -5.71
C VAL A 137 -6.56 -0.55 -5.80
N GLU A 138 -5.60 -0.79 -6.69
CA GLU A 138 -4.85 -2.04 -6.79
C GLU A 138 -3.46 -1.86 -6.19
N LEU A 139 -3.00 -2.88 -5.48
CA LEU A 139 -1.61 -2.96 -5.01
C LEU A 139 -0.73 -3.28 -6.21
N VAL A 140 0.18 -2.38 -6.56
CA VAL A 140 1.21 -2.66 -7.57
C VAL A 140 2.36 -3.36 -6.84
N ASP A 141 2.58 -4.64 -7.19
CA ASP A 141 3.75 -5.39 -6.70
C ASP A 141 5.05 -4.73 -7.21
N ALA A 142 6.00 -4.54 -6.31
CA ALA A 142 7.29 -3.90 -6.58
C ALA A 142 8.38 -4.90 -7.01
#